data_AF-A0A2J6HW41-F1
#
_entry.id   AF-A0A2J6HW41-F1
#
_cell.length_a   1.000
_cell.length_b   1.000
_cell.length_c   1.000
_cell.angle_alpha   90.00
_cell.angle_beta   90.00
_cell.angle_gamma   90.00
#
_symmetry.space_group_name_H-M   'P 1'
#
loop_
_entity.id
_entity.type
_entity.pdbx_description
1 polymer ?
#
loop_
_entity_poly.entity_id
_entity_poly.type
_entity_poly.pdbx_seq_one_letter_code
_entity_poly.pdbx_strand_id
1 'polypeptide(L)'
;MKSLCFYFQVHQPFRLRKYRFFDIGTNHSYYDDYQNKFILRRVAERSYLPMNKLLMELIKEYGKAFKVTFSITGLAMEQFRWYAPDVLKSFQDLAATGNVEFLAETYSHSLAALRNRKEFIGQVNKHAALTEELFGVKPVAFRNTELVYSDDIADIVNDLGFKTILTEGAKHVLGWKSPDFLYHAAHNPDMNVLLRNYQLSDDIAFRFSEKGWSEYPFTADKFTGWLNNIDKKNELLNLFMDYETFGEHQKAESGIFDFFKAMVEKVLSDTEYRFATPSEIVKNHKPVDVVNVPHAISWADEERDLSAWLGNELQDEAFEKLYSVQEIMMECKDENLLRDWNFLQGSDHFYYMCTKWFSDGEVHSYFNPYGSAYEAFINYMNVLSDFLIRVDKIKITKDDTNKHPDDAVVVNKKITSVGEYSFDDLFNLPADTVKRLIKSVDSEIIAAAIKGLGRTKKEFVLRSLSIKKRNEIGNLSSGMDHKKVQDARDYISGQIPLFK
;
A
#
# COMPACT_ATOMS: atom_id res chain seq x y z
N MET A 1 -36.80 1.33 3.17
CA MET A 1 -36.37 1.94 4.46
C MET A 1 -34.93 2.34 4.27
N LYS A 2 -34.53 3.57 4.59
CA LYS A 2 -33.19 4.06 4.24
C LYS A 2 -32.13 3.63 5.27
N SER A 3 -30.90 3.41 4.82
CA SER A 3 -29.77 2.98 5.66
C SER A 3 -28.60 3.94 5.56
N LEU A 4 -28.04 4.32 6.70
CA LEU A 4 -26.81 5.11 6.80
C LEU A 4 -25.70 4.22 7.36
N CYS A 5 -24.62 4.05 6.60
CA CYS A 5 -23.45 3.30 7.00
C CYS A 5 -22.32 4.26 7.41
N PHE A 6 -21.90 4.19 8.67
CA PHE A 6 -20.59 4.71 9.05
C PHE A 6 -19.54 3.64 8.88
N TYR A 7 -18.51 3.94 8.10
CA TYR A 7 -17.26 3.17 8.08
C TYR A 7 -16.08 4.10 8.35
N PHE A 8 -15.28 3.73 9.35
CA PHE A 8 -14.07 4.43 9.74
C PHE A 8 -12.81 3.59 9.45
N GLN A 9 -11.86 4.15 8.70
CA GLN A 9 -10.52 3.57 8.53
C GLN A 9 -9.65 3.95 9.74
N VAL A 10 -8.99 2.96 10.35
CA VAL A 10 -8.01 3.17 11.43
C VAL A 10 -6.68 2.62 10.96
N HIS A 11 -5.75 3.51 10.65
CA HIS A 11 -4.46 3.14 10.09
C HIS A 11 -3.33 3.97 10.68
N GLN A 12 -2.21 3.31 11.02
CA GLN A 12 -0.96 3.97 11.34
C GLN A 12 0.19 3.16 10.74
N PRO A 13 1.07 3.78 9.95
CA PRO A 13 2.23 3.11 9.40
C PRO A 13 3.35 2.97 10.43
N PHE A 14 4.25 2.01 10.19
CA PHE A 14 5.54 1.95 10.87
C PHE A 14 6.54 2.87 10.16
N ARG A 15 6.72 4.07 10.70
CA ARG A 15 7.64 5.07 10.16
C ARG A 15 9.07 4.55 10.25
N LEU A 16 9.80 4.71 9.16
CA LEU A 16 11.20 4.34 9.06
C LEU A 16 12.05 5.39 9.76
N ARG A 17 13.07 4.96 10.51
CA ARG A 17 14.12 5.87 10.97
C ARG A 17 14.86 6.45 9.76
N LYS A 18 15.58 7.53 9.98
CA LYS A 18 16.56 8.01 8.99
C LYS A 18 17.64 6.94 8.79
N TYR A 19 17.66 6.35 7.60
CA TYR A 19 18.48 5.22 7.22
C TYR A 19 19.41 5.63 6.07
N ARG A 20 20.71 5.69 6.35
CA ARG A 20 21.73 6.20 5.43
C ARG A 20 22.36 5.06 4.65
N PHE A 21 23.03 5.40 3.56
CA PHE A 21 23.79 4.44 2.76
C PHE A 21 24.77 3.60 3.59
N PHE A 22 25.44 4.20 4.58
CA PHE A 22 26.39 3.51 5.46
C PHE A 22 25.76 2.53 6.46
N ASP A 23 24.44 2.61 6.68
CA ASP A 23 23.73 1.64 7.53
C ASP A 23 23.54 0.28 6.80
N ILE A 24 23.57 0.28 5.46
CA ILE A 24 23.31 -0.91 4.63
C ILE A 24 24.36 -2.00 4.91
N GLY A 25 23.88 -3.21 5.18
CA GLY A 25 24.67 -4.39 5.50
C GLY A 25 25.14 -4.46 6.95
N THR A 26 24.94 -3.41 7.75
CA THR A 26 25.46 -3.31 9.13
C THR A 26 24.37 -3.14 10.18
N ASN A 27 23.27 -2.45 9.87
CA ASN A 27 22.21 -2.16 10.84
C ASN A 27 20.83 -2.55 10.30
N HIS A 28 20.23 -3.57 10.90
CA HIS A 28 18.94 -4.14 10.47
C HIS A 28 17.74 -3.61 11.25
N SER A 29 17.92 -2.57 12.08
CA SER A 29 16.82 -1.84 12.70
C SER A 29 16.34 -0.75 11.75
N TYR A 30 15.09 -0.82 11.28
CA TYR A 30 14.55 0.08 10.26
C TYR A 30 13.57 1.13 10.78
N TYR A 31 12.93 0.87 11.92
CA TYR A 31 11.78 1.64 12.37
C TYR A 31 12.17 2.67 13.44
N ASP A 32 11.48 3.80 13.44
CA ASP A 32 11.61 4.81 14.48
C ASP A 32 10.60 4.52 15.61
N ASP A 33 10.97 3.62 16.53
CA ASP A 33 10.10 3.19 17.62
C ASP A 33 9.64 4.36 18.50
N TYR A 34 10.49 5.38 18.67
CA TYR A 34 10.14 6.56 19.45
C TYR A 34 9.04 7.37 18.76
N GLN A 35 9.22 7.71 17.47
CA GLN A 35 8.22 8.46 16.71
C GLN A 35 6.93 7.67 16.54
N ASN A 36 7.00 6.37 16.23
CA ASN A 36 5.82 5.52 16.08
C ASN A 36 4.99 5.50 17.38
N LYS A 37 5.65 5.26 18.52
CA LYS A 37 4.98 5.32 19.83
C LYS A 37 4.42 6.71 20.13
N PHE A 38 5.22 7.76 19.92
CA PHE A 38 4.82 9.13 20.25
C PHE A 38 3.59 9.58 19.44
N ILE A 39 3.60 9.36 18.12
CA ILE A 39 2.49 9.75 17.25
C ILE A 39 1.25 8.91 17.56
N LEU A 40 1.38 7.59 17.71
CA LEU A 40 0.25 6.74 18.08
C LEU A 40 -0.40 7.20 19.37
N ARG A 41 0.39 7.51 20.41
CA ARG A 41 -0.13 8.01 21.68
C ARG A 41 -0.85 9.35 21.54
N ARG A 42 -0.30 10.27 20.75
CA ARG A 42 -0.96 11.55 20.45
C ARG A 42 -2.33 11.33 19.80
N VAL A 43 -2.37 10.50 18.74
CA VAL A 43 -3.62 10.21 18.01
C VAL A 43 -4.61 9.46 18.91
N ALA A 44 -4.14 8.53 19.74
CA ALA A 44 -4.96 7.82 20.71
C ALA A 44 -5.66 8.78 21.69
N GLU A 45 -4.93 9.75 22.22
CA GLU A 45 -5.43 10.71 23.21
C GLU A 45 -6.36 11.77 22.62
N ARG A 46 -6.16 12.14 21.36
CA ARG A 46 -6.97 13.16 20.67
C ARG A 46 -8.17 12.60 19.94
N SER A 47 -8.03 11.41 19.36
CA SER A 47 -9.00 10.83 18.44
C SER A 47 -9.59 9.52 18.99
N TYR A 48 -8.80 8.44 19.05
CA TYR A 48 -9.38 7.10 19.26
C TYR A 48 -10.08 6.94 20.61
N LEU A 49 -9.45 7.34 21.72
CA LEU A 49 -10.04 7.16 23.05
C LEU A 49 -11.26 8.06 23.28
N PRO A 50 -11.21 9.38 22.96
CA PRO A 50 -12.40 10.22 23.06
C PRO A 50 -13.53 9.76 22.15
N MET A 51 -13.23 9.38 20.91
CA MET A 51 -14.25 8.94 19.95
C MET A 51 -14.85 7.58 20.36
N ASN A 52 -14.04 6.60 20.75
CA ASN A 52 -14.53 5.31 21.23
C ASN A 52 -15.42 5.47 22.48
N LYS A 53 -15.08 6.41 23.38
CA LYS A 53 -15.93 6.76 24.52
C LYS A 53 -17.27 7.33 24.07
N LEU A 54 -17.28 8.28 23.14
CA LEU A 54 -18.53 8.86 22.60
C LEU A 54 -19.38 7.80 21.91
N LEU A 55 -18.78 6.93 21.09
CA LEU A 55 -19.48 5.82 20.44
C LEU A 55 -20.08 4.85 21.46
N MET A 56 -19.36 4.53 22.53
CA MET A 56 -19.88 3.71 23.61
C MET A 56 -21.06 4.37 24.33
N GLU A 57 -21.02 5.68 24.56
CA GLU A 57 -22.14 6.44 25.13
C GLU A 57 -23.38 6.38 24.22
N LEU A 58 -23.20 6.64 22.92
CA LEU A 58 -24.28 6.56 21.92
C LEU A 58 -24.86 5.14 21.79
N ILE A 59 -24.01 4.11 21.80
CA ILE A 59 -24.47 2.70 21.77
C ILE A 59 -25.28 2.37 23.04
N LYS A 60 -24.87 2.86 24.22
CA LYS A 60 -25.64 2.66 25.46
C LYS A 60 -26.98 3.37 25.43
N GLU A 61 -27.04 4.56 24.84
CA GLU A 61 -28.24 5.38 24.73
C GLU A 61 -29.25 4.82 23.72
N TYR A 62 -28.79 4.48 22.51
CA TYR A 62 -29.64 4.11 21.38
C TYR A 62 -29.71 2.59 21.12
N GLY A 63 -28.86 1.79 21.78
CA GLY A 63 -28.80 0.34 21.60
C GLY A 63 -28.61 -0.05 20.14
N LYS A 64 -29.43 -1.00 19.66
CA LYS A 64 -29.39 -1.51 18.28
C LYS A 64 -29.76 -0.50 17.20
N ALA A 65 -30.21 0.71 17.57
CA ALA A 65 -30.54 1.75 16.60
C ALA A 65 -29.29 2.50 16.11
N PHE A 66 -28.17 2.46 16.85
CA PHE A 66 -26.91 3.08 16.45
C PHE A 66 -25.83 2.02 16.23
N LYS A 67 -25.16 2.07 15.08
CA LYS A 67 -24.15 1.09 14.66
C LYS A 67 -23.05 1.78 13.88
N VAL A 68 -21.85 1.23 13.96
CA VAL A 68 -20.67 1.73 13.27
C VAL A 68 -19.84 0.57 12.72
N THR A 69 -19.01 0.87 11.73
CA THR A 69 -18.13 -0.11 11.10
C THR A 69 -16.69 0.39 11.14
N PHE A 70 -15.74 -0.50 11.40
CA PHE A 70 -14.31 -0.19 11.37
C PHE A 70 -13.57 -1.09 10.40
N SER A 71 -12.58 -0.53 9.71
CA SER A 71 -11.42 -1.30 9.23
C SER A 71 -10.21 -0.84 10.00
N ILE A 72 -9.64 -1.73 10.81
CA ILE A 72 -8.41 -1.45 11.54
C ILE A 72 -7.32 -2.29 10.88
N THR A 73 -6.28 -1.64 10.36
CA THR A 73 -5.21 -2.34 9.65
C THR A 73 -4.39 -3.22 10.59
N GLY A 74 -3.78 -4.29 10.07
CA GLY A 74 -2.92 -5.17 10.88
C GLY A 74 -1.76 -4.40 11.50
N LEU A 75 -1.16 -3.46 10.77
CA LEU A 75 -0.12 -2.57 11.30
C LEU A 75 -0.60 -1.76 12.50
N ALA A 76 -1.78 -1.14 12.42
CA ALA A 76 -2.36 -0.39 13.54
C ALA A 76 -2.65 -1.29 14.75
N MET A 77 -3.17 -2.50 14.53
CA MET A 77 -3.41 -3.48 15.60
C MET A 77 -2.11 -3.87 16.34
N GLU A 78 -1.01 -4.10 15.62
CA GLU A 78 0.30 -4.38 16.25
C GLU A 78 0.81 -3.17 17.04
N GLN A 79 0.66 -1.97 16.49
CA GLN A 79 1.02 -0.75 17.21
C GLN A 79 0.18 -0.57 18.49
N PHE A 80 -1.11 -0.89 18.47
CA PHE A 80 -1.92 -0.87 19.69
C PHE A 80 -1.41 -1.87 20.73
N ARG A 81 -1.07 -3.11 20.33
CA ARG A 81 -0.49 -4.10 21.25
C ARG A 81 0.76 -3.60 21.94
N TRP A 82 1.65 -2.93 21.21
CA TRP A 82 2.95 -2.51 21.75
C TRP A 82 2.92 -1.18 22.49
N TYR A 83 2.11 -0.23 22.03
CA TYR A 83 2.24 1.17 22.44
C TYR A 83 0.95 1.77 23.01
N ALA A 84 -0.23 1.20 22.72
CA ALA A 84 -1.52 1.71 23.18
C ALA A 84 -2.54 0.58 23.50
N PRO A 85 -2.26 -0.28 24.49
CA PRO A 85 -3.14 -1.39 24.84
C PRO A 85 -4.51 -0.93 25.37
N ASP A 86 -4.60 0.29 25.90
CA ASP A 86 -5.84 0.98 26.25
C ASP A 86 -6.73 1.25 25.03
N VAL A 87 -6.15 1.63 23.89
CA VAL A 87 -6.89 1.78 22.63
C VAL A 87 -7.42 0.44 22.16
N LEU A 88 -6.57 -0.60 22.12
CA LEU A 88 -6.99 -1.95 21.77
C LEU A 88 -8.17 -2.41 22.65
N LYS A 89 -8.04 -2.22 23.97
CA LYS A 89 -9.10 -2.56 24.93
C LYS A 89 -10.40 -1.80 24.64
N SER A 90 -10.33 -0.51 24.31
CA SER A 90 -11.53 0.27 23.99
C SER A 90 -12.26 -0.22 22.73
N PHE A 91 -11.54 -0.69 21.70
CA PHE A 91 -12.16 -1.33 20.53
C PHE A 91 -12.74 -2.71 20.86
N GLN A 92 -12.08 -3.50 21.71
CA GLN A 92 -12.64 -4.75 22.22
C GLN A 92 -13.95 -4.52 22.99
N ASP A 93 -14.00 -3.48 23.81
CA ASP A 93 -15.22 -3.12 24.55
C ASP A 93 -16.35 -2.70 23.60
N LEU A 94 -16.04 -1.96 22.53
CA LEU A 94 -16.99 -1.64 21.46
C LEU A 94 -17.47 -2.90 20.72
N ALA A 95 -16.56 -3.82 20.38
CA ALA A 95 -16.90 -5.10 19.74
C ALA A 95 -17.88 -5.92 20.60
N ALA A 96 -17.63 -5.97 21.91
CA ALA A 96 -18.47 -6.71 22.87
C ALA A 96 -19.92 -6.20 22.95
N THR A 97 -20.21 -4.99 22.46
CA THR A 97 -21.59 -4.47 22.40
C THR A 97 -22.45 -5.17 21.34
N GLY A 98 -21.84 -5.77 20.32
CA GLY A 98 -22.53 -6.33 19.16
C GLY A 98 -23.14 -5.29 18.20
N ASN A 99 -22.84 -3.99 18.38
CA ASN A 99 -23.30 -2.90 17.50
C ASN A 99 -22.18 -2.37 16.58
N VAL A 100 -21.04 -3.06 16.54
CA VAL A 100 -19.88 -2.71 15.74
C VAL A 100 -19.51 -3.85 14.81
N GLU A 101 -19.35 -3.57 13.52
CA GLU A 101 -18.81 -4.50 12.53
C GLU A 101 -17.34 -4.18 12.22
N PHE A 102 -16.50 -5.20 12.16
CA PHE A 102 -15.11 -5.07 11.75
C PHE A 102 -14.93 -5.68 10.36
N LEU A 103 -14.35 -4.91 9.44
CA LEU A 103 -14.08 -5.31 8.06
C LEU A 103 -12.75 -6.03 7.94
N ALA A 104 -12.65 -6.92 6.96
CA ALA A 104 -11.38 -7.46 6.52
C ALA A 104 -10.68 -6.49 5.55
N GLU A 105 -9.36 -6.52 5.58
CA GLU A 105 -8.46 -5.77 4.71
C GLU A 105 -7.13 -6.55 4.55
N THR A 106 -6.15 -6.03 3.81
CA THR A 106 -4.76 -6.47 3.91
C THR A 106 -4.16 -6.21 5.30
N TYR A 107 -3.33 -7.13 5.78
CA TYR A 107 -2.62 -6.99 7.05
C TYR A 107 -1.70 -5.77 7.08
N SER A 108 -0.97 -5.55 5.98
CA SER A 108 0.04 -4.52 5.90
C SER A 108 -0.47 -3.16 5.46
N HIS A 109 -1.77 -3.02 5.19
CA HIS A 109 -2.30 -1.87 4.44
C HIS A 109 -1.52 -1.68 3.13
N SER A 110 -1.39 -2.78 2.38
CA SER A 110 -0.54 -2.86 1.20
C SER A 110 -1.32 -2.80 -0.11
N LEU A 111 -0.61 -2.46 -1.16
CA LEU A 111 -1.10 -2.51 -2.55
C LEU A 111 -0.90 -3.90 -3.20
N ALA A 112 -0.78 -4.97 -2.40
CA ALA A 112 -0.48 -6.32 -2.90
C ALA A 112 -1.52 -6.84 -3.91
N ALA A 113 -2.77 -6.38 -3.80
CA ALA A 113 -3.85 -6.70 -4.73
C ALA A 113 -3.51 -6.37 -6.19
N LEU A 114 -2.69 -5.33 -6.41
CA LEU A 114 -2.28 -4.86 -7.74
C LEU A 114 -1.12 -5.65 -8.33
N ARG A 115 -0.45 -6.47 -7.53
CA ARG A 115 0.82 -7.09 -7.94
C ARG A 115 0.85 -8.60 -7.84
N ASN A 116 0.36 -9.15 -6.72
CA ASN A 116 0.48 -10.57 -6.46
C ASN A 116 -0.74 -11.09 -5.71
N ARG A 117 -1.54 -11.89 -6.43
CA ARG A 117 -2.74 -12.53 -5.90
C ARG A 117 -2.47 -13.39 -4.66
N LYS A 118 -1.37 -14.16 -4.63
CA LYS A 118 -1.05 -15.05 -3.49
C LYS A 118 -0.66 -14.25 -2.24
N GLU A 119 0.17 -13.23 -2.39
CA GLU A 119 0.54 -12.33 -1.29
C GLU A 119 -0.69 -11.58 -0.77
N PHE A 120 -1.53 -11.06 -1.66
CA PHE A 120 -2.78 -10.41 -1.30
C PHE A 120 -3.70 -11.34 -0.49
N ILE A 121 -3.94 -12.56 -0.98
CA ILE A 121 -4.70 -13.60 -0.26
C ILE A 121 -4.09 -13.90 1.11
N GLY A 122 -2.76 -14.03 1.18
CA GLY A 122 -2.03 -14.27 2.43
C GLY A 122 -2.24 -13.16 3.45
N GLN A 123 -2.14 -11.90 3.02
CA GLN A 123 -2.36 -10.74 3.89
C GLN A 123 -3.81 -10.62 4.35
N VAL A 124 -4.80 -10.88 3.48
CA VAL A 124 -6.21 -10.83 3.87
C VAL A 124 -6.53 -11.92 4.90
N ASN A 125 -6.03 -13.14 4.70
CA ASN A 125 -6.22 -14.22 5.67
C ASN A 125 -5.53 -13.92 7.01
N LYS A 126 -4.30 -13.36 6.97
CA LYS A 126 -3.58 -12.97 8.18
C LYS A 126 -4.31 -11.87 8.95
N HIS A 127 -4.84 -10.87 8.25
CA HIS A 127 -5.64 -9.80 8.84
C HIS A 127 -6.95 -10.31 9.44
N ALA A 128 -7.68 -11.15 8.72
CA ALA A 128 -8.93 -11.72 9.20
C ALA A 128 -8.72 -12.58 10.47
N ALA A 129 -7.65 -13.37 10.50
CA ALA A 129 -7.27 -14.15 11.67
C ALA A 129 -6.91 -13.25 12.87
N LEU A 130 -6.14 -12.18 12.66
CA LEU A 130 -5.81 -11.23 13.72
C LEU A 130 -7.05 -10.48 14.23
N THR A 131 -7.98 -10.14 13.35
CA THR A 131 -9.26 -9.49 13.71
C THR A 131 -10.08 -10.41 14.61
N GLU A 132 -10.20 -11.69 14.25
CA GLU A 132 -10.90 -12.69 15.07
C GLU A 132 -10.20 -12.92 16.41
N GLU A 133 -8.87 -13.00 16.42
CA GLU A 133 -8.05 -13.14 17.63
C GLU A 133 -8.27 -11.98 18.60
N LEU A 134 -8.23 -10.74 18.10
CA LEU A 134 -8.26 -9.55 18.94
C LEU A 134 -9.65 -9.11 19.37
N PHE A 135 -10.64 -9.25 18.49
CA PHE A 135 -11.98 -8.70 18.72
C PHE A 135 -13.05 -9.79 18.89
N GLY A 136 -12.71 -11.07 18.70
CA GLY A 136 -13.65 -12.19 18.82
C GLY A 136 -14.69 -12.23 17.70
N VAL A 137 -14.45 -11.50 16.60
CA VAL A 137 -15.38 -11.41 15.46
C VAL A 137 -14.67 -11.76 14.17
N LYS A 138 -15.29 -12.65 13.40
CA LYS A 138 -14.82 -12.97 12.05
C LYS A 138 -15.37 -11.93 11.06
N PRO A 139 -14.51 -11.20 10.32
CA PRO A 139 -14.99 -10.24 9.33
C PRO A 139 -15.71 -10.95 8.19
N VAL A 140 -16.79 -10.33 7.70
CA VAL A 140 -17.67 -10.88 6.63
C VAL A 140 -17.87 -9.93 5.45
N ALA A 141 -17.49 -8.66 5.62
CA ALA A 141 -17.39 -7.67 4.56
C ALA A 141 -15.93 -7.22 4.42
N PHE A 142 -15.56 -6.82 3.21
CA PHE A 142 -14.18 -6.53 2.85
C PHE A 142 -14.01 -5.10 2.36
N ARG A 143 -12.83 -4.54 2.59
CA ARG A 143 -12.42 -3.28 1.96
C ARG A 143 -10.95 -3.35 1.50
N ASN A 144 -10.73 -2.93 0.27
CA ASN A 144 -9.43 -2.73 -0.39
C ASN A 144 -8.53 -1.79 0.41
N THR A 145 -7.21 -1.96 0.55
CA THR A 145 -6.33 -0.83 0.95
C THR A 145 -6.63 0.39 0.09
N GLU A 146 -6.82 1.54 0.73
CA GLU A 146 -7.20 2.80 0.06
C GLU A 146 -8.49 2.76 -0.78
N LEU A 147 -9.41 1.84 -0.45
CA LEU A 147 -10.62 1.55 -1.19
C LEU A 147 -10.34 1.15 -2.64
N VAL A 148 -9.12 0.67 -2.90
CA VAL A 148 -8.70 0.22 -4.21
C VAL A 148 -9.58 -0.92 -4.68
N TYR A 149 -10.18 -0.73 -5.85
CA TYR A 149 -11.15 -1.65 -6.45
C TYR A 149 -10.97 -1.74 -7.96
N SER A 150 -11.06 -2.96 -8.46
CA SER A 150 -11.35 -3.29 -9.85
C SER A 150 -12.19 -4.56 -9.85
N ASP A 151 -12.82 -4.89 -10.97
CA ASP A 151 -13.60 -6.12 -11.08
C ASP A 151 -12.73 -7.38 -10.82
N ASP A 152 -11.46 -7.37 -11.24
CA ASP A 152 -10.51 -8.45 -10.94
C ASP A 152 -10.22 -8.59 -9.43
N ILE A 153 -10.13 -7.48 -8.69
CA ILE A 153 -9.95 -7.52 -7.23
C ILE A 153 -11.23 -8.08 -6.58
N ALA A 154 -12.40 -7.68 -7.06
CA ALA A 154 -13.68 -8.19 -6.59
C ALA A 154 -13.79 -9.71 -6.75
N ASP A 155 -13.31 -10.27 -7.87
CA ASP A 155 -13.26 -11.71 -8.10
C ASP A 155 -12.36 -12.43 -7.09
N ILE A 156 -11.16 -11.90 -6.84
CA ILE A 156 -10.24 -12.49 -5.85
C ILE A 156 -10.87 -12.47 -4.44
N VAL A 157 -11.53 -11.36 -4.08
CA VAL A 157 -12.20 -11.19 -2.79
C VAL A 157 -13.40 -12.12 -2.66
N ASN A 158 -14.14 -12.36 -3.75
CA ASN A 158 -15.20 -13.37 -3.77
C ASN A 158 -14.64 -14.78 -3.54
N ASP A 159 -13.50 -15.12 -4.15
CA ASP A 159 -12.87 -16.42 -3.99
C ASP A 159 -12.37 -16.67 -2.56
N LEU A 160 -12.11 -15.61 -1.80
CA LEU A 160 -11.82 -15.65 -0.36
C LEU A 160 -13.09 -15.88 0.50
N GLY A 161 -14.28 -15.86 -0.10
CA GLY A 161 -15.56 -16.12 0.56
C GLY A 161 -16.30 -14.86 1.02
N PHE A 162 -15.77 -13.66 0.77
CA PHE A 162 -16.50 -12.42 1.03
C PHE A 162 -17.60 -12.22 -0.02
N LYS A 163 -18.71 -11.59 0.39
CA LYS A 163 -19.86 -11.29 -0.49
C LYS A 163 -20.21 -9.80 -0.56
N THR A 164 -19.41 -8.98 0.11
CA THR A 164 -19.60 -7.54 0.19
C THR A 164 -18.23 -6.88 0.15
N ILE A 165 -18.06 -5.92 -0.75
CA ILE A 165 -16.87 -5.07 -0.85
C ILE A 165 -17.27 -3.59 -0.81
N LEU A 166 -16.51 -2.79 -0.07
CA LEU A 166 -16.65 -1.35 -0.02
C LEU A 166 -15.61 -0.69 -0.92
N THR A 167 -16.02 0.32 -1.69
CA THR A 167 -15.12 1.12 -2.54
C THR A 167 -15.62 2.56 -2.72
N GLU A 168 -14.89 3.36 -3.50
CA GLU A 168 -15.18 4.75 -3.81
C GLU A 168 -16.35 4.89 -4.81
N GLY A 169 -17.24 5.84 -4.56
CA GLY A 169 -18.28 6.28 -5.50
C GLY A 169 -17.71 7.23 -6.56
N ALA A 170 -16.70 6.78 -7.31
CA ALA A 170 -15.99 7.62 -8.26
C ALA A 170 -16.91 8.10 -9.39
N LYS A 171 -16.97 9.42 -9.62
CA LYS A 171 -17.86 10.03 -10.63
C LYS A 171 -17.62 9.48 -12.04
N HIS A 172 -16.36 9.24 -12.40
CA HIS A 172 -16.02 8.72 -13.73
C HIS A 172 -16.44 7.26 -13.93
N VAL A 173 -16.67 6.50 -12.85
CA VAL A 173 -17.24 5.14 -12.88
C VAL A 173 -18.76 5.18 -12.90
N LEU A 174 -19.37 5.99 -12.02
CA LEU A 174 -20.81 6.02 -11.86
C LEU A 174 -21.53 6.74 -12.99
N GLY A 175 -20.89 7.72 -13.63
CA GLY A 175 -21.52 8.57 -14.64
C GLY A 175 -22.72 9.31 -14.05
N TRP A 176 -23.93 8.89 -14.43
CA TRP A 176 -25.19 9.45 -13.93
C TRP A 176 -25.79 8.68 -12.74
N LYS A 177 -25.19 7.54 -12.36
CA LYS A 177 -25.61 6.72 -11.21
C LYS A 177 -25.27 7.43 -9.89
N SER A 178 -26.05 7.15 -8.85
CA SER A 178 -25.81 7.66 -7.50
C SER A 178 -25.02 6.65 -6.66
N PRO A 179 -24.04 7.03 -5.82
CA PRO A 179 -23.41 6.11 -4.87
C PRO A 179 -24.37 5.61 -3.78
N ASP A 180 -25.55 6.20 -3.67
CA ASP A 180 -26.55 5.97 -2.61
C ASP A 180 -27.45 4.73 -2.85
N PHE A 181 -26.98 3.77 -3.64
CA PHE A 181 -27.65 2.50 -3.89
C PHE A 181 -26.70 1.33 -3.65
N LEU A 182 -27.28 0.15 -3.42
CA LEU A 182 -26.52 -1.08 -3.45
C LEU A 182 -26.25 -1.47 -4.90
N TYR A 183 -25.03 -1.86 -5.21
CA TYR A 183 -24.65 -2.39 -6.53
C TYR A 183 -24.09 -3.80 -6.40
N HIS A 184 -23.82 -4.43 -7.54
CA HIS A 184 -23.03 -5.66 -7.61
C HIS A 184 -21.87 -5.51 -8.59
N ALA A 185 -20.82 -6.31 -8.42
CA ALA A 185 -19.66 -6.33 -9.31
C ALA A 185 -20.03 -6.84 -10.71
N ALA A 186 -19.31 -6.40 -11.74
CA ALA A 186 -19.61 -6.76 -13.12
C ALA A 186 -19.40 -8.23 -13.45
N HIS A 187 -18.34 -8.83 -12.91
CA HIS A 187 -18.01 -10.23 -13.16
C HIS A 187 -18.85 -11.20 -12.30
N ASN A 188 -19.39 -10.72 -11.17
CA ASN A 188 -20.08 -11.57 -10.20
C ASN A 188 -21.26 -10.86 -9.52
N PRO A 189 -22.51 -11.20 -9.90
CA PRO A 189 -23.72 -10.65 -9.29
C PRO A 189 -23.91 -10.95 -7.79
N ASP A 190 -23.23 -11.97 -7.24
CA ASP A 190 -23.29 -12.30 -5.81
C ASP A 190 -22.34 -11.42 -4.97
N MET A 191 -21.43 -10.69 -5.60
CA MET A 191 -20.53 -9.75 -4.93
C MET A 191 -21.18 -8.37 -4.86
N ASN A 192 -21.68 -8.01 -3.69
CA ASN A 192 -22.30 -6.72 -3.43
C ASN A 192 -21.23 -5.63 -3.30
N VAL A 193 -21.50 -4.46 -3.88
CA VAL A 193 -20.61 -3.30 -3.88
C VAL A 193 -21.29 -2.12 -3.20
N LEU A 194 -20.69 -1.65 -2.11
CA LEU A 194 -21.10 -0.44 -1.40
C LEU A 194 -20.16 0.70 -1.78
N LEU A 195 -20.74 1.79 -2.29
CA LEU A 195 -19.99 2.93 -2.78
C LEU A 195 -20.03 4.08 -1.79
N ARG A 196 -18.86 4.65 -1.49
CA ARG A 196 -18.74 5.87 -0.67
C ARG A 196 -19.52 7.02 -1.30
N ASN A 197 -20.30 7.72 -0.49
CA ASN A 197 -20.76 9.06 -0.85
C ASN A 197 -19.64 10.05 -0.50
N TYR A 198 -18.74 10.27 -1.45
CA TYR A 198 -17.51 11.04 -1.18
C TYR A 198 -17.82 12.49 -0.80
N GLN A 199 -18.85 13.11 -1.39
CA GLN A 199 -19.17 14.51 -1.12
C GLN A 199 -19.52 14.72 0.36
N LEU A 200 -20.49 13.94 0.88
CA LEU A 200 -20.92 14.06 2.27
C LEU A 200 -19.87 13.53 3.26
N SER A 201 -19.05 12.55 2.84
CA SER A 201 -17.92 12.09 3.65
C SER A 201 -16.86 13.20 3.79
N ASP A 202 -16.50 13.86 2.69
CA ASP A 202 -15.49 14.92 2.64
C ASP A 202 -15.98 16.21 3.32
N ASP A 203 -17.28 16.48 3.30
CA ASP A 203 -17.88 17.61 4.04
C ASP A 203 -17.64 17.48 5.55
N ILE A 204 -17.68 16.27 6.09
CA ILE A 204 -17.36 15.98 7.50
C ILE A 204 -15.84 15.93 7.71
N ALA A 205 -15.13 15.20 6.84
CA ALA A 205 -13.70 14.93 7.03
C ALA A 205 -12.82 16.17 6.86
N PHE A 206 -13.07 16.96 5.81
CA PHE A 206 -12.21 18.07 5.42
C PHE A 206 -12.85 19.44 5.66
N ARG A 207 -14.13 19.62 5.30
CA ARG A 207 -14.76 20.96 5.26
C ARG A 207 -15.42 21.40 6.58
N PHE A 208 -15.56 20.51 7.56
CA PHE A 208 -16.31 20.77 8.79
C PHE A 208 -15.92 22.08 9.50
N SER A 209 -14.61 22.34 9.63
CA SER A 209 -14.09 23.58 10.25
C SER A 209 -13.64 24.65 9.25
N GLU A 210 -13.93 24.48 7.96
CA GLU A 210 -13.50 25.38 6.89
C GLU A 210 -14.38 26.64 6.86
N LYS A 211 -13.92 27.72 7.49
CA LYS A 211 -14.67 28.99 7.58
C LYS A 211 -14.96 29.66 6.23
N GLY A 212 -14.20 29.32 5.19
CA GLY A 212 -14.38 29.84 3.83
C GLY A 212 -15.42 29.06 3.01
N TRP A 213 -15.84 27.88 3.47
CA TRP A 213 -16.85 27.09 2.78
C TRP A 213 -18.23 27.72 2.94
N SER A 214 -19.01 27.76 1.84
CA SER A 214 -20.32 28.42 1.81
C SER A 214 -21.33 27.84 2.81
N GLU A 215 -21.14 26.57 3.20
CA GLU A 215 -22.01 25.90 4.16
C GLU A 215 -21.57 26.08 5.62
N TYR A 216 -20.45 26.77 5.90
CA TYR A 216 -20.00 27.06 7.26
C TYR A 216 -20.94 28.08 7.97
N PRO A 217 -21.28 27.89 9.26
CA PRO A 217 -20.93 26.75 10.11
C PRO A 217 -21.71 25.50 9.72
N PHE A 218 -21.04 24.35 9.69
CA PHE A 218 -21.67 23.06 9.40
C PHE A 218 -22.29 22.47 10.67
N THR A 219 -23.62 22.30 10.69
CA THR A 219 -24.38 21.88 11.87
C THR A 219 -25.17 20.60 11.61
N ALA A 220 -25.55 19.89 12.67
CA ALA A 220 -26.37 18.68 12.57
C ALA A 220 -27.75 18.96 11.93
N ASP A 221 -28.34 20.13 12.15
CA ASP A 221 -29.57 20.58 11.48
C ASP A 221 -29.39 20.75 9.97
N LYS A 222 -28.28 21.36 9.54
CA LYS A 222 -27.98 21.49 8.10
C LYS A 222 -27.80 20.11 7.48
N PHE A 223 -27.02 19.25 8.12
CA PHE A 223 -26.76 17.90 7.63
C PHE A 223 -28.05 17.09 7.47
N THR A 224 -28.88 17.01 8.51
CA THR A 224 -30.17 16.30 8.44
C THR A 224 -31.15 16.95 7.48
N GLY A 225 -31.13 18.28 7.35
CA GLY A 225 -31.84 19.00 6.30
C GLY A 225 -31.43 18.56 4.89
N TRP A 226 -30.13 18.38 4.64
CA TRP A 226 -29.65 17.81 3.38
C TRP A 226 -30.13 16.37 3.19
N LEU A 227 -30.05 15.53 4.22
CA LEU A 227 -30.50 14.14 4.15
C LEU A 227 -31.98 14.02 3.77
N ASN A 228 -32.82 14.90 4.31
CA ASN A 228 -34.26 14.94 4.02
C ASN A 228 -34.58 15.43 2.61
N ASN A 229 -33.64 16.13 1.95
CA ASN A 229 -33.77 16.59 0.57
C ASN A 229 -33.20 15.59 -0.45
N ILE A 230 -32.49 14.55 -0.02
CA ILE A 230 -32.05 13.45 -0.90
C ILE A 230 -33.29 12.71 -1.44
N ASP A 231 -33.29 12.38 -2.74
CA ASP A 231 -34.37 11.64 -3.39
C ASP A 231 -34.79 10.42 -2.54
N LYS A 232 -36.09 10.25 -2.33
CA LYS A 232 -36.64 9.13 -1.53
C LYS A 232 -36.25 7.77 -2.09
N LYS A 233 -35.93 7.67 -3.38
CA LYS A 233 -35.42 6.46 -4.03
C LYS A 233 -34.00 6.11 -3.61
N ASN A 234 -33.17 7.06 -3.19
CA ASN A 234 -31.83 6.76 -2.70
C ASN A 234 -31.96 6.09 -1.33
N GLU A 235 -31.67 4.79 -1.30
CA GLU A 235 -31.92 3.93 -0.14
C GLU A 235 -30.73 3.89 0.83
N LEU A 236 -29.52 4.23 0.37
CA LEU A 236 -28.29 4.15 1.16
C LEU A 236 -27.62 5.51 1.32
N LEU A 237 -26.89 5.68 2.41
CA LEU A 237 -25.92 6.75 2.57
C LEU A 237 -24.66 6.16 3.22
N ASN A 238 -23.59 6.09 2.45
CA ASN A 238 -22.32 5.49 2.85
C ASN A 238 -21.30 6.58 3.20
N LEU A 239 -21.09 6.82 4.49
CA LEU A 239 -20.15 7.83 5.00
C LEU A 239 -18.87 7.14 5.44
N PHE A 240 -17.89 7.12 4.53
CA PHE A 240 -16.63 6.40 4.69
C PHE A 240 -15.51 7.42 4.84
N MET A 241 -14.75 7.36 5.93
CA MET A 241 -13.72 8.36 6.25
C MET A 241 -12.63 7.80 7.16
N ASP A 242 -11.51 8.50 7.25
CA ASP A 242 -10.48 8.23 8.27
C ASP A 242 -11.03 8.49 9.66
N TYR A 243 -10.70 7.62 10.62
CA TYR A 243 -11.19 7.77 11.99
C TYR A 243 -10.55 8.98 12.69
N GLU A 244 -9.32 9.29 12.28
CA GLU A 244 -8.54 10.47 12.66
C GLU A 244 -9.22 11.79 12.27
N THR A 245 -10.27 11.75 11.43
CA THR A 245 -11.20 12.87 11.22
C THR A 245 -11.62 13.48 12.56
N PHE A 246 -12.01 12.64 13.52
CA PHE A 246 -12.53 13.08 14.81
C PHE A 246 -11.39 13.29 15.79
N GLY A 247 -11.04 14.55 16.05
CA GLY A 247 -10.09 14.95 17.10
C GLY A 247 -8.65 15.19 16.62
N GLU A 248 -8.20 14.55 15.54
CA GLU A 248 -6.86 14.79 14.98
C GLU A 248 -6.91 15.76 13.79
N HIS A 249 -7.70 15.47 12.74
CA HIS A 249 -7.88 16.39 11.61
C HIS A 249 -8.84 17.53 11.95
N GLN A 250 -10.05 17.20 12.39
CA GLN A 250 -10.98 18.16 12.98
C GLN A 250 -10.75 18.15 14.49
N LYS A 251 -10.00 19.14 15.00
CA LYS A 251 -9.64 19.19 16.42
C LYS A 251 -10.87 19.29 17.32
N ALA A 252 -10.77 18.83 18.57
CA ALA A 252 -11.88 18.89 19.52
C ALA A 252 -12.50 20.29 19.66
N GLU A 253 -11.68 21.35 19.61
CA GLU A 253 -12.15 22.74 19.74
C GLU A 253 -13.00 23.22 18.55
N SER A 254 -13.00 22.49 17.44
CA SER A 254 -13.93 22.74 16.32
C SER A 254 -15.38 22.36 16.66
N GLY A 255 -15.60 21.58 17.71
CA GLY A 255 -16.91 21.05 18.08
C GLY A 255 -17.29 19.75 17.35
N ILE A 256 -16.35 19.08 16.67
CA ILE A 256 -16.64 17.88 15.87
C ILE A 256 -17.31 16.75 16.67
N PHE A 257 -16.92 16.57 17.95
CA PHE A 257 -17.52 15.53 18.80
C PHE A 257 -18.98 15.86 19.17
N ASP A 258 -19.25 17.12 19.50
CA ASP A 258 -20.60 17.60 19.79
C ASP A 258 -21.48 17.54 18.55
N PHE A 259 -20.92 17.91 17.39
CA PHE A 259 -21.57 17.75 16.09
C PHE A 259 -21.91 16.27 15.83
N PHE A 260 -20.97 15.35 16.00
CA PHE A 260 -21.21 13.93 15.74
C PHE A 260 -22.32 13.39 16.64
N LYS A 261 -22.30 13.73 17.93
CA LYS A 261 -23.35 13.37 18.89
C LYS A 261 -24.72 13.89 18.45
N ALA A 262 -24.83 15.19 18.15
CA ALA A 262 -26.07 15.81 17.72
C ALA A 262 -26.56 15.29 16.36
N MET A 263 -25.62 14.98 15.45
CA MET A 263 -25.93 14.40 14.15
C MET A 263 -26.56 13.01 14.31
N VAL A 264 -26.02 12.16 15.18
CA VAL A 264 -26.58 10.82 15.44
C VAL A 264 -28.00 10.92 16.01
N GLU A 265 -28.21 11.78 17.01
CA GLU A 265 -29.54 12.05 17.59
C GLU A 265 -30.53 12.48 16.50
N LYS A 266 -30.17 13.50 15.72
CA LYS A 266 -31.05 14.06 14.68
C LYS A 266 -31.30 13.11 13.51
N VAL A 267 -30.32 12.30 13.11
CA VAL A 267 -30.56 11.28 12.08
C VAL A 267 -31.65 10.31 12.56
N LEU A 268 -31.62 9.90 13.83
CA LEU A 268 -32.60 8.97 14.39
C LEU A 268 -33.99 9.60 14.60
N SER A 269 -34.06 10.88 14.97
CA SER A 269 -35.33 11.55 15.29
C SER A 269 -35.99 12.23 14.08
N ASP A 270 -35.18 12.81 13.18
CA ASP A 270 -35.64 13.79 12.20
C ASP A 270 -35.56 13.28 10.74
N THR A 271 -35.10 12.03 10.52
CA THR A 271 -34.95 11.45 9.16
C THR A 271 -35.49 10.02 9.05
N GLU A 272 -35.61 9.51 7.81
CA GLU A 272 -35.99 8.11 7.54
C GLU A 272 -34.79 7.13 7.57
N TYR A 273 -33.58 7.62 7.82
CA TYR A 273 -32.37 6.80 7.85
C TYR A 273 -32.24 6.02 9.17
N ARG A 274 -31.75 4.79 9.06
CA ARG A 274 -31.31 3.99 10.20
C ARG A 274 -29.85 3.65 10.06
N PHE A 275 -29.12 3.65 11.17
CA PHE A 275 -27.75 3.17 11.17
C PHE A 275 -27.71 1.67 10.92
N ALA A 276 -26.89 1.26 9.95
CA ALA A 276 -26.73 -0.13 9.56
C ALA A 276 -25.27 -0.40 9.22
N THR A 277 -24.80 -1.60 9.53
CA THR A 277 -23.48 -2.06 9.10
C THR A 277 -23.56 -2.64 7.68
N PRO A 278 -22.44 -2.82 6.96
CA PRO A 278 -22.43 -3.42 5.62
C PRO A 278 -23.18 -4.74 5.53
N SER A 279 -23.01 -5.63 6.52
CA SER A 279 -23.72 -6.91 6.57
C SER A 279 -25.23 -6.77 6.69
N GLU A 280 -25.70 -5.78 7.45
CA GLU A 280 -27.13 -5.52 7.57
C GLU A 280 -27.69 -4.85 6.32
N ILE A 281 -26.90 -4.02 5.64
CA ILE A 281 -27.31 -3.37 4.39
C ILE A 281 -27.57 -4.43 3.32
N VAL A 282 -26.62 -5.33 3.06
CA VAL A 282 -26.79 -6.37 2.03
C VAL A 282 -27.89 -7.39 2.36
N LYS A 283 -28.30 -7.49 3.62
CA LYS A 283 -29.45 -8.30 4.04
C LYS A 283 -30.80 -7.62 3.76
N ASN A 284 -30.84 -6.30 3.87
CA ASN A 284 -32.08 -5.51 3.85
C ASN A 284 -32.34 -4.82 2.50
N HIS A 285 -31.32 -4.69 1.66
CA HIS A 285 -31.37 -4.03 0.36
C HIS A 285 -30.97 -4.99 -0.75
N LYS A 286 -31.36 -4.67 -1.99
CA LYS A 286 -30.98 -5.45 -3.17
C LYS A 286 -30.15 -4.60 -4.11
N PRO A 287 -29.12 -5.18 -4.76
CA PRO A 287 -28.40 -4.49 -5.82
C PRO A 287 -29.38 -3.97 -6.89
N VAL A 288 -29.26 -2.69 -7.24
CA VAL A 288 -30.13 -2.06 -8.25
C VAL A 288 -29.56 -2.14 -9.66
N ASP A 289 -28.24 -2.27 -9.78
CA ASP A 289 -27.53 -2.35 -11.04
C ASP A 289 -26.09 -2.87 -10.83
N VAL A 290 -25.39 -3.02 -11.94
CA VAL A 290 -23.97 -3.38 -12.01
C VAL A 290 -23.07 -2.14 -11.88
N VAL A 291 -21.91 -2.32 -11.26
CA VAL A 291 -20.76 -1.40 -11.32
C VAL A 291 -19.63 -2.12 -12.05
N ASN A 292 -19.16 -1.51 -13.14
CA ASN A 292 -18.12 -2.06 -14.02
C ASN A 292 -16.88 -1.17 -13.94
N VAL A 293 -15.78 -1.72 -13.44
CA VAL A 293 -14.52 -1.02 -13.14
C VAL A 293 -13.35 -1.87 -13.65
N PRO A 294 -13.06 -1.80 -14.96
CA PRO A 294 -11.97 -2.57 -15.56
C PRO A 294 -10.57 -2.05 -15.18
N HIS A 295 -10.47 -0.81 -14.68
CA HIS A 295 -9.23 -0.19 -14.25
C HIS A 295 -9.35 0.22 -12.79
N ALA A 296 -8.32 -0.05 -12.00
CA ALA A 296 -8.35 0.17 -10.56
C ALA A 296 -8.60 1.64 -10.21
N ILE A 297 -9.60 1.87 -9.37
CA ILE A 297 -9.91 3.16 -8.75
C ILE A 297 -9.43 3.18 -7.31
N SER A 298 -9.42 4.36 -6.69
CA SER A 298 -9.14 4.58 -5.27
C SER A 298 -9.98 5.74 -4.74
N TRP A 299 -9.97 5.92 -3.41
CA TRP A 299 -10.63 7.07 -2.76
C TRP A 299 -9.77 8.33 -2.60
N ALA A 300 -8.49 8.27 -3.01
CA ALA A 300 -7.56 9.39 -2.89
C ALA A 300 -7.57 10.29 -4.12
N ASP A 301 -7.19 11.56 -3.88
CA ASP A 301 -7.03 12.64 -4.84
C ASP A 301 -8.26 12.89 -5.74
N GLU A 302 -8.32 14.02 -6.44
CA GLU A 302 -9.47 14.33 -7.30
C GLU A 302 -9.70 13.28 -8.40
N GLU A 303 -8.63 12.66 -8.91
CA GLU A 303 -8.71 11.68 -9.99
C GLU A 303 -9.37 10.35 -9.58
N ARG A 304 -9.38 10.02 -8.28
CA ARG A 304 -9.91 8.75 -7.73
C ARG A 304 -9.30 7.52 -8.39
N ASP A 305 -7.99 7.54 -8.57
CA ASP A 305 -7.20 6.48 -9.21
C ASP A 305 -5.96 6.11 -8.38
N LEU A 306 -5.03 5.33 -8.95
CA LEU A 306 -3.83 4.86 -8.27
C LEU A 306 -2.66 5.85 -8.25
N SER A 307 -2.78 7.02 -8.88
CA SER A 307 -1.65 7.92 -9.12
C SER A 307 -1.06 8.55 -7.84
N ALA A 308 -1.78 8.48 -6.71
CA ALA A 308 -1.24 8.84 -5.40
C ALA A 308 -0.13 7.88 -4.91
N TRP A 309 -0.11 6.63 -5.38
CA TRP A 309 0.89 5.61 -4.99
C TRP A 309 1.71 5.05 -6.14
N LEU A 310 1.22 5.11 -7.38
CA LEU A 310 1.83 4.56 -8.59
C LEU A 310 1.67 5.56 -9.75
N GLY A 311 2.04 6.81 -9.51
CA GLY A 311 1.92 7.91 -10.47
C GLY A 311 3.24 8.42 -11.04
N ASN A 312 4.39 7.94 -10.55
CA ASN A 312 5.71 8.39 -10.99
C ASN A 312 6.82 7.31 -10.88
N GLU A 313 7.97 7.57 -11.52
CA GLU A 313 9.08 6.60 -11.61
C GLU A 313 9.68 6.19 -10.24
N LEU A 314 9.66 7.07 -9.23
CA LEU A 314 10.18 6.75 -7.89
C LEU A 314 9.31 5.70 -7.22
N GLN A 315 7.99 5.90 -7.31
CA GLN A 315 6.98 4.99 -6.79
C GLN A 315 7.05 3.64 -7.48
N ASP A 316 7.09 3.63 -8.81
CA ASP A 316 7.17 2.42 -9.62
C ASP A 316 8.45 1.62 -9.29
N GLU A 317 9.61 2.27 -9.20
CA GLU A 317 10.86 1.58 -8.88
C GLU A 317 10.84 0.98 -7.46
N ALA A 318 10.35 1.74 -6.46
CA ALA A 318 10.23 1.23 -5.09
C ALA A 318 9.26 0.03 -5.01
N PHE A 319 8.12 0.12 -5.68
CA PHE A 319 7.10 -0.92 -5.72
C PHE A 319 7.61 -2.20 -6.40
N GLU A 320 8.15 -2.08 -7.60
CA GLU A 320 8.72 -3.19 -8.37
C GLU A 320 9.86 -3.86 -7.61
N LYS A 321 10.73 -3.06 -6.96
CA LYS A 321 11.86 -3.57 -6.21
C LYS A 321 11.40 -4.36 -4.98
N LEU A 322 10.41 -3.88 -4.24
CA LEU A 322 9.87 -4.59 -3.08
C LEU A 322 9.30 -5.96 -3.49
N TYR A 323 8.40 -5.99 -4.48
CA TYR A 323 7.75 -7.23 -4.89
C TYR A 323 8.66 -8.18 -5.70
N SER A 324 9.87 -7.77 -6.07
CA SER A 324 10.85 -8.64 -6.74
C SER A 324 11.28 -9.87 -5.91
N VAL A 325 11.08 -9.83 -4.59
CA VAL A 325 11.42 -10.93 -3.67
C VAL A 325 10.23 -11.72 -3.14
N GLN A 326 9.02 -11.44 -3.65
CA GLN A 326 7.77 -12.05 -3.17
C GLN A 326 7.83 -13.59 -3.10
N GLU A 327 8.40 -14.27 -4.09
CA GLU A 327 8.44 -15.74 -4.16
C GLU A 327 9.29 -16.32 -3.04
N ILE A 328 10.40 -15.65 -2.72
CA ILE A 328 11.30 -16.04 -1.63
C ILE A 328 10.58 -15.83 -0.30
N MET A 329 9.88 -14.70 -0.16
CA MET A 329 9.18 -14.34 1.06
C MET A 329 8.01 -15.27 1.36
N MET A 330 7.30 -15.78 0.33
CA MET A 330 6.25 -16.78 0.50
C MET A 330 6.75 -18.09 1.14
N GLU A 331 8.02 -18.42 0.96
CA GLU A 331 8.65 -19.59 1.57
C GLU A 331 9.56 -19.25 2.76
N CYS A 332 9.59 -17.98 3.16
CA CYS A 332 10.39 -17.54 4.29
C CYS A 332 9.76 -18.02 5.60
N LYS A 333 10.58 -18.49 6.53
CA LYS A 333 10.17 -18.90 7.88
C LYS A 333 10.82 -18.06 8.99
N ASP A 334 11.69 -17.13 8.62
CA ASP A 334 12.30 -16.19 9.56
C ASP A 334 11.26 -15.12 9.92
N GLU A 335 10.79 -15.16 11.17
CA GLU A 335 9.75 -14.26 11.66
C GLU A 335 10.15 -12.78 11.63
N ASN A 336 11.44 -12.47 11.85
CA ASN A 336 11.91 -11.08 11.79
C ASN A 336 11.87 -10.55 10.35
N LEU A 337 12.31 -11.37 9.38
CA LEU A 337 12.23 -10.99 7.98
C LEU A 337 10.80 -10.93 7.47
N LEU A 338 9.92 -11.85 7.89
CA LEU A 338 8.50 -11.78 7.59
C LEU A 338 7.86 -10.52 8.20
N ARG A 339 8.22 -10.14 9.42
CA ARG A 339 7.75 -8.89 10.03
C ARG A 339 8.17 -7.69 9.19
N ASP A 340 9.45 -7.61 8.85
CA ASP A 340 9.97 -6.47 8.06
C ASP A 340 9.34 -6.45 6.65
N TRP A 341 9.14 -7.60 6.02
CA TRP A 341 8.40 -7.75 4.76
C TRP A 341 6.97 -7.22 4.86
N ASN A 342 6.26 -7.55 5.93
CA ASN A 342 4.91 -7.05 6.14
C ASN A 342 4.93 -5.53 6.32
N PHE A 343 5.86 -4.98 7.09
CA PHE A 343 5.86 -3.54 7.41
C PHE A 343 6.29 -2.69 6.22
N LEU A 344 7.28 -3.14 5.43
CA LEU A 344 7.77 -2.42 4.25
C LEU A 344 6.76 -2.36 3.08
N GLN A 345 5.69 -3.16 3.13
CA GLN A 345 4.59 -3.15 2.16
C GLN A 345 3.52 -2.09 2.42
N GLY A 346 3.58 -1.37 3.54
CA GLY A 346 2.62 -0.31 3.85
C GLY A 346 2.53 0.74 2.74
N SER A 347 1.30 1.04 2.30
CA SER A 347 1.05 1.91 1.15
C SER A 347 1.59 3.32 1.35
N ASP A 348 1.67 3.80 2.59
CA ASP A 348 2.19 5.11 2.97
C ASP A 348 3.60 5.36 2.44
N HIS A 349 4.44 4.32 2.36
CA HIS A 349 5.79 4.47 1.84
C HIS A 349 5.79 4.96 0.40
N PHE A 350 4.87 4.46 -0.43
CA PHE A 350 4.70 4.91 -1.81
C PHE A 350 3.99 6.26 -1.87
N TYR A 351 3.02 6.50 -0.99
CA TYR A 351 2.34 7.79 -0.86
C TYR A 351 3.34 8.92 -0.57
N TYR A 352 4.31 8.71 0.33
CA TYR A 352 5.35 9.69 0.64
C TYR A 352 6.29 10.00 -0.54
N MET A 353 6.27 9.19 -1.60
CA MET A 353 7.04 9.40 -2.83
C MET A 353 6.21 10.07 -3.93
N CYS A 354 4.98 10.51 -3.63
CA CYS A 354 4.15 11.23 -4.59
C CYS A 354 4.74 12.61 -4.92
N THR A 355 4.77 12.96 -6.21
CA THR A 355 5.28 14.24 -6.71
C THR A 355 4.16 15.15 -7.24
N LYS A 356 2.90 14.93 -6.86
CA LYS A 356 1.80 15.81 -7.25
C LYS A 356 1.89 17.14 -6.48
N TRP A 357 1.69 18.25 -7.19
CA TRP A 357 1.85 19.62 -6.65
C TRP A 357 0.55 20.45 -6.69
N PHE A 358 -0.58 19.87 -7.07
CA PHE A 358 -1.88 20.59 -7.18
C PHE A 358 -2.59 20.70 -5.82
N SER A 359 -3.92 20.92 -5.78
CA SER A 359 -4.69 21.07 -4.53
C SER A 359 -4.46 19.95 -3.52
N ASP A 360 -4.15 18.75 -4.00
CA ASP A 360 -3.85 17.59 -3.16
C ASP A 360 -2.43 17.62 -2.55
N GLY A 361 -1.52 18.42 -3.11
CA GLY A 361 -0.13 18.57 -2.65
C GLY A 361 0.01 19.04 -1.20
N GLU A 362 -0.96 19.81 -0.68
CA GLU A 362 -0.99 20.21 0.73
C GLU A 362 -1.32 19.02 1.65
N VAL A 363 -2.22 18.13 1.22
CA VAL A 363 -2.56 16.90 1.95
C VAL A 363 -1.36 15.94 1.93
N HIS A 364 -0.76 15.72 0.76
CA HIS A 364 0.45 14.91 0.62
C HIS A 364 1.60 15.43 1.49
N SER A 365 1.80 16.75 1.54
CA SER A 365 2.83 17.38 2.38
C SER A 365 2.54 17.28 3.87
N TYR A 366 1.26 17.35 4.29
CA TYR A 366 0.87 17.29 5.69
C TYR A 366 1.19 15.92 6.33
N PHE A 367 1.01 14.83 5.58
CA PHE A 367 1.23 13.47 6.06
C PHE A 367 2.64 12.93 5.83
N ASN A 368 3.46 13.59 5.01
CA ASN A 368 4.81 13.13 4.68
C ASN A 368 5.81 13.45 5.80
N PRO A 369 6.46 12.44 6.43
CA PRO A 369 7.46 12.69 7.47
C PRO A 369 8.81 13.16 6.91
N TYR A 370 8.97 13.22 5.58
CA TYR A 370 10.21 13.62 4.89
C TYR A 370 10.09 15.03 4.31
N GLY A 371 11.23 15.69 4.08
CA GLY A 371 11.23 17.04 3.50
C GLY A 371 10.88 17.08 2.01
N SER A 372 10.90 15.94 1.33
CA SER A 372 10.47 15.78 -0.07
C SER A 372 10.23 14.32 -0.44
N ALA A 373 9.53 14.09 -1.55
CA ALA A 373 9.37 12.76 -2.16
C ALA A 373 10.71 12.06 -2.46
N TYR A 374 11.74 12.83 -2.85
CA TYR A 374 13.08 12.29 -3.10
C TYR A 374 13.76 11.81 -1.82
N GLU A 375 13.60 12.53 -0.70
CA GLU A 375 14.11 12.08 0.59
C GLU A 375 13.40 10.80 1.07
N ALA A 376 12.07 10.73 0.89
CA ALA A 376 11.29 9.53 1.18
C ALA A 376 11.79 8.32 0.37
N PHE A 377 11.96 8.50 -0.95
CA PHE A 377 12.47 7.48 -1.85
C PHE A 377 13.88 7.02 -1.45
N ILE A 378 14.83 7.94 -1.23
CA ILE A 378 16.20 7.60 -0.83
C ILE A 378 16.22 6.81 0.48
N ASN A 379 15.45 7.25 1.48
CA ASN A 379 15.38 6.58 2.77
C ASN A 379 14.81 5.16 2.64
N TYR A 380 13.68 5.03 1.94
CA TYR A 380 13.03 3.74 1.70
C TYR A 380 13.93 2.79 0.91
N MET A 381 14.57 3.27 -0.15
CA MET A 381 15.45 2.43 -0.99
C MET A 381 16.71 1.98 -0.26
N ASN A 382 17.25 2.77 0.68
CA ASN A 382 18.36 2.30 1.52
C ASN A 382 17.90 1.18 2.47
N VAL A 383 16.75 1.34 3.12
CA VAL A 383 16.15 0.28 3.97
C VAL A 383 15.88 -0.98 3.16
N LEU A 384 15.23 -0.82 2.00
CA LEU A 384 14.91 -1.92 1.10
C LEU A 384 16.18 -2.62 0.61
N SER A 385 17.24 -1.88 0.31
CA SER A 385 18.53 -2.48 -0.10
C SER A 385 19.13 -3.37 0.99
N ASP A 386 19.11 -2.92 2.25
CA ASP A 386 19.57 -3.77 3.36
C ASP A 386 18.67 -4.98 3.60
N PHE A 387 17.34 -4.79 3.53
CA PHE A 387 16.37 -5.88 3.62
C PHE A 387 16.63 -6.94 2.55
N LEU A 388 16.87 -6.55 1.30
CA LEU A 388 17.16 -7.47 0.20
C LEU A 388 18.45 -8.25 0.40
N ILE A 389 19.51 -7.64 0.97
CA ILE A 389 20.74 -8.35 1.33
C ILE A 389 20.43 -9.47 2.33
N ARG A 390 19.56 -9.23 3.30
CA ARG A 390 19.14 -10.25 4.27
C ARG A 390 18.31 -11.36 3.62
N VAL A 391 17.41 -11.02 2.69
CA VAL A 391 16.63 -11.99 1.93
C VAL A 391 17.53 -12.89 1.07
N ASP A 392 18.54 -12.32 0.39
CA ASP A 392 19.45 -13.10 -0.45
C ASP A 392 20.33 -14.07 0.37
N LYS A 393 20.63 -13.77 1.65
CA LYS A 393 21.32 -14.72 2.55
C LYS A 393 20.49 -15.99 2.84
N ILE A 394 19.15 -15.89 2.82
CA ILE A 394 18.27 -17.06 2.96
C ILE A 394 18.32 -17.95 1.71
N LYS A 395 18.36 -17.35 0.50
CA LYS A 395 18.49 -18.13 -0.74
C LYS A 395 19.75 -19.01 -0.73
N ILE A 396 20.88 -18.42 -0.34
CA ILE A 396 22.17 -19.13 -0.30
C ILE A 396 22.11 -20.32 0.68
N THR A 397 21.51 -20.14 1.85
CA THR A 397 21.38 -21.21 2.85
C THR A 397 20.42 -22.34 2.42
N LYS A 398 19.37 -22.04 1.64
CA LYS A 398 18.52 -23.07 1.02
C LYS A 398 19.23 -23.84 -0.10
N ASP A 399 20.02 -23.17 -0.93
CA ASP A 399 20.75 -23.84 -2.02
C ASP A 399 21.92 -24.69 -1.51
N ASP A 400 22.57 -24.29 -0.41
CA ASP A 400 23.63 -25.09 0.21
C ASP A 400 23.10 -26.27 1.04
N THR A 401 21.85 -26.23 1.52
CA THR A 401 21.23 -27.36 2.25
C THR A 401 20.61 -28.41 1.35
N ASN A 402 20.36 -28.10 0.07
CA ASN A 402 19.89 -29.05 -0.95
C ASN A 402 21.02 -29.80 -1.69
N LYS A 403 22.29 -29.59 -1.31
CA LYS A 403 23.41 -30.41 -1.78
C LYS A 403 23.65 -31.57 -0.82
N HIS A 404 23.18 -32.77 -1.18
CA HIS A 404 23.59 -34.01 -0.52
C HIS A 404 25.09 -34.30 -0.77
N PRO A 405 25.79 -35.01 0.14
CA PRO A 405 27.26 -35.10 0.14
C PRO A 405 27.90 -36.05 -0.88
N ASP A 406 27.19 -36.60 -1.86
CA ASP A 406 27.67 -37.79 -2.60
C ASP A 406 28.04 -37.60 -4.07
N ASP A 407 27.94 -36.40 -4.66
CA ASP A 407 28.45 -36.17 -6.03
C ASP A 407 29.82 -35.48 -6.01
N ALA A 408 30.80 -36.16 -5.42
CA ALA A 408 32.21 -35.86 -5.63
C ALA A 408 32.69 -36.42 -6.98
N VAL A 409 32.28 -35.80 -8.09
CA VAL A 409 32.99 -35.99 -9.36
C VAL A 409 34.17 -35.02 -9.38
N VAL A 410 35.34 -35.61 -9.08
CA VAL A 410 36.66 -35.01 -9.28
C VAL A 410 36.80 -34.59 -10.74
N VAL A 411 36.71 -33.30 -11.01
CA VAL A 411 37.35 -32.70 -12.18
C VAL A 411 38.53 -31.88 -11.69
N ASN A 412 39.70 -32.52 -11.77
CA ASN A 412 40.99 -31.86 -11.66
C ASN A 412 41.03 -30.61 -12.55
N LYS A 413 41.14 -29.43 -11.93
CA LYS A 413 41.84 -28.32 -12.57
C LYS A 413 42.74 -27.63 -11.55
N LYS A 414 44.04 -27.81 -11.79
CA LYS A 414 45.16 -27.12 -11.16
C LYS A 414 44.80 -25.69 -10.78
N ILE A 415 45.01 -25.37 -9.51
CA ILE A 415 45.28 -24.00 -9.07
C ILE A 415 46.68 -23.67 -9.58
N THR A 416 46.75 -22.79 -10.57
CA THR A 416 47.98 -22.10 -10.97
C THR A 416 47.87 -20.62 -10.61
N SER A 417 48.99 -20.11 -10.17
CA SER A 417 49.32 -18.78 -9.68
C SER A 417 49.07 -17.63 -10.67
N VAL A 418 48.66 -16.47 -10.12
CA VAL A 418 48.96 -15.07 -10.53
C VAL A 418 49.12 -14.78 -12.03
N GLY A 419 48.05 -14.23 -12.64
CA GLY A 419 47.96 -13.70 -14.02
C GLY A 419 46.59 -14.04 -14.66
N GLU A 420 46.30 -13.58 -15.89
CA GLU A 420 45.43 -14.31 -16.85
C GLU A 420 43.89 -14.08 -16.89
N TYR A 421 43.39 -12.85 -17.02
CA TYR A 421 42.10 -12.64 -17.72
C TYR A 421 42.28 -11.81 -18.97
N SER A 422 41.88 -12.37 -20.11
CA SER A 422 41.83 -11.72 -21.40
C SER A 422 40.42 -11.20 -21.68
N PHE A 423 40.28 -10.22 -22.57
CA PHE A 423 38.95 -9.74 -22.98
C PHE A 423 38.08 -10.84 -23.60
N ASP A 424 38.69 -11.85 -24.23
CA ASP A 424 37.94 -12.95 -24.82
C ASP A 424 37.28 -13.87 -23.78
N ASP A 425 37.76 -13.86 -22.54
CA ASP A 425 37.14 -14.62 -21.45
C ASP A 425 35.73 -14.12 -21.11
N LEU A 426 35.40 -12.86 -21.45
CA LEU A 426 34.06 -12.30 -21.34
C LEU A 426 33.00 -13.15 -22.06
N PHE A 427 33.34 -13.72 -23.22
CA PHE A 427 32.40 -14.49 -24.03
C PHE A 427 32.14 -15.90 -23.51
N ASN A 428 32.96 -16.36 -22.55
CA ASN A 428 32.81 -17.67 -21.90
C ASN A 428 32.10 -17.57 -20.54
N LEU A 429 31.68 -16.37 -20.11
CA LEU A 429 30.96 -16.15 -18.87
C LEU A 429 29.45 -16.39 -19.03
N PRO A 430 28.74 -16.75 -17.94
CA PRO A 430 27.27 -16.80 -17.95
C PRO A 430 26.66 -15.46 -18.39
N ALA A 431 25.55 -15.51 -19.13
CA ALA A 431 24.93 -14.32 -19.74
C ALA A 431 24.58 -13.23 -18.71
N ASP A 432 24.10 -13.61 -17.53
CA ASP A 432 23.77 -12.66 -16.46
C ASP A 432 25.01 -12.01 -15.83
N THR A 433 26.13 -12.73 -15.78
CA THR A 433 27.43 -12.19 -15.35
C THR A 433 27.93 -11.15 -16.36
N VAL A 434 27.88 -11.47 -17.65
CA VAL A 434 28.24 -10.51 -18.72
C VAL A 434 27.34 -9.28 -18.66
N LYS A 435 26.04 -9.46 -18.44
CA LYS A 435 25.05 -8.37 -18.33
C LYS A 435 25.36 -7.43 -17.16
N ARG A 436 25.70 -7.96 -15.98
CA ARG A 436 26.06 -7.14 -14.82
C ARG A 436 27.38 -6.39 -15.04
N LEU A 437 28.40 -7.08 -15.54
CA LEU A 437 29.72 -6.48 -15.81
C LEU A 437 29.62 -5.38 -16.87
N ILE A 438 28.97 -5.66 -18.01
CA ILE A 438 28.87 -4.68 -19.10
C ILE A 438 27.93 -3.52 -18.72
N LYS A 439 26.95 -3.72 -17.82
CA LYS A 439 26.12 -2.62 -17.31
C LYS A 439 26.94 -1.61 -16.49
N SER A 440 27.94 -2.06 -15.73
CA SER A 440 28.78 -1.20 -14.88
C SER A 440 29.91 -0.47 -15.61
N VAL A 441 30.14 -0.77 -16.89
CA VAL A 441 31.19 -0.13 -17.70
C VAL A 441 30.61 1.02 -18.54
N ASP A 442 31.32 2.13 -18.66
CA ASP A 442 30.85 3.29 -19.42
C ASP A 442 30.69 3.04 -20.93
N SER A 443 29.73 3.73 -21.54
CA SER A 443 29.37 3.57 -22.96
C SER A 443 30.56 3.81 -23.90
N GLU A 444 31.46 4.74 -23.58
CA GLU A 444 32.66 5.01 -24.37
C GLU A 444 33.68 3.86 -24.33
N ILE A 445 33.89 3.27 -23.15
CA ILE A 445 34.81 2.13 -22.97
C ILE A 445 34.26 0.91 -23.71
N ILE A 446 32.95 0.67 -23.63
CA ILE A 446 32.31 -0.42 -24.38
C ILE A 446 32.42 -0.19 -25.89
N ALA A 447 32.14 1.04 -26.36
CA ALA A 447 32.25 1.40 -27.78
C ALA A 447 33.66 1.17 -28.34
N ALA A 448 34.69 1.51 -27.55
CA ALA A 448 36.08 1.26 -27.89
C ALA A 448 36.42 -0.25 -27.90
N ALA A 449 36.03 -0.99 -26.86
CA ALA A 449 36.38 -2.41 -26.70
C ALA A 449 35.77 -3.32 -27.79
N ILE A 450 34.56 -3.00 -28.26
CA ILE A 450 33.87 -3.77 -29.31
C ILE A 450 34.32 -3.42 -30.74
N LYS A 451 35.19 -2.43 -30.90
CA LYS A 451 35.73 -2.05 -32.22
C LYS A 451 36.59 -3.20 -32.79
N GLY A 452 36.36 -3.52 -34.06
CA GLY A 452 37.08 -4.62 -34.74
C GLY A 452 36.64 -6.03 -34.34
N LEU A 453 35.63 -6.20 -33.48
CA LEU A 453 35.02 -7.52 -33.23
C LEU A 453 34.15 -7.95 -34.41
N GLY A 454 34.14 -9.26 -34.68
CA GLY A 454 33.19 -9.87 -35.62
C GLY A 454 31.74 -9.67 -35.17
N ARG A 455 30.80 -9.67 -36.14
CA ARG A 455 29.38 -9.37 -35.95
C ARG A 455 28.75 -10.10 -34.75
N THR A 456 29.02 -11.40 -34.60
CA THR A 456 28.46 -12.24 -33.53
C THR A 456 28.90 -11.78 -32.14
N LYS A 457 30.21 -11.53 -31.93
CA LYS A 457 30.74 -11.07 -30.64
C LYS A 457 30.26 -9.66 -30.31
N LYS A 458 30.14 -8.79 -31.31
CA LYS A 458 29.58 -7.44 -31.13
C LYS A 458 28.11 -7.50 -30.71
N GLU A 459 27.29 -8.33 -31.37
CA GLU A 459 25.89 -8.52 -30.98
C GLU A 459 25.74 -9.13 -29.58
N PHE A 460 26.62 -10.04 -29.17
CA PHE A 460 26.61 -10.62 -27.83
C PHE A 460 26.74 -9.54 -26.73
N VAL A 461 27.72 -8.63 -26.86
CA VAL A 461 27.91 -7.53 -25.88
C VAL A 461 26.74 -6.55 -25.93
N LEU A 462 26.27 -6.20 -27.13
CA LEU A 462 25.17 -5.24 -27.29
C LEU A 462 23.85 -5.78 -26.73
N ARG A 463 23.55 -7.07 -26.88
CA ARG A 463 22.33 -7.69 -26.35
C ARG A 463 22.25 -7.62 -24.81
N SER A 464 23.39 -7.59 -24.15
CA SER A 464 23.52 -7.43 -22.70
C SER A 464 23.27 -6.00 -22.20
N LEU A 465 23.05 -5.03 -23.11
CA LEU A 465 22.80 -3.63 -22.79
C LEU A 465 21.35 -3.21 -23.00
N SER A 466 20.93 -2.15 -22.30
CA SER A 466 19.64 -1.49 -22.53
C SER A 466 19.60 -0.78 -23.89
N ILE A 467 18.40 -0.55 -24.41
CA ILE A 467 18.19 0.11 -25.72
C ILE A 467 18.83 1.51 -25.73
N LYS A 468 18.70 2.28 -24.64
CA LYS A 468 19.32 3.60 -24.47
C LYS A 468 20.85 3.55 -24.60
N LYS A 469 21.50 2.62 -23.89
CA LYS A 469 22.96 2.47 -23.88
C LYS A 469 23.50 1.94 -25.23
N ARG A 470 22.73 1.11 -25.94
CA ARG A 470 23.06 0.70 -27.33
C ARG A 470 23.04 1.88 -28.30
N ASN A 471 22.07 2.78 -28.17
CA ASN A 471 21.96 3.97 -29.01
C ASN A 471 23.12 4.95 -28.77
N GLU A 472 23.51 5.15 -27.50
CA GLU A 472 24.69 5.93 -27.13
C GLU A 472 25.98 5.37 -27.76
N ILE A 473 26.20 4.05 -27.66
CA ILE A 473 27.36 3.37 -28.26
C ILE A 473 27.37 3.48 -29.79
N GLY A 474 26.20 3.43 -30.43
CA GLY A 474 26.07 3.60 -31.88
C GLY A 474 26.63 4.94 -32.36
N ASN A 475 26.34 6.01 -31.62
CA ASN A 475 26.73 7.39 -31.94
C ASN A 475 28.22 7.68 -31.69
N LEU A 476 28.90 6.89 -30.85
CA LEU A 476 30.30 7.08 -30.45
C LEU A 476 31.32 6.39 -31.40
N SER A 477 30.85 5.69 -32.43
CA SER A 477 31.68 4.70 -33.17
C SER A 477 32.60 5.24 -34.28
N SER A 478 32.71 6.56 -34.48
CA SER A 478 33.58 7.19 -35.49
C SER A 478 34.87 7.77 -34.90
N GLY A 479 36.04 7.25 -35.29
CA GLY A 479 37.33 7.95 -35.15
C GLY A 479 38.31 7.51 -34.04
N MET A 480 38.10 6.39 -33.34
CA MET A 480 39.00 5.99 -32.23
C MET A 480 40.32 5.30 -32.67
N ASP A 481 41.45 5.68 -32.06
CA ASP A 481 42.80 5.11 -32.28
C ASP A 481 42.95 3.67 -31.73
N HIS A 482 43.85 2.85 -32.31
CA HIS A 482 44.09 1.45 -31.95
C HIS A 482 44.56 1.28 -30.49
N LYS A 483 45.33 2.23 -29.95
CA LYS A 483 45.79 2.18 -28.56
C LYS A 483 44.63 2.22 -27.56
N LYS A 484 43.59 3.02 -27.84
CA LYS A 484 42.38 3.13 -27.00
C LYS A 484 41.52 1.84 -26.98
N VAL A 485 41.63 1.00 -28.01
CA VAL A 485 40.90 -0.28 -28.07
C VAL A 485 41.50 -1.30 -27.12
N GLN A 486 42.83 -1.38 -27.06
CA GLN A 486 43.51 -2.33 -26.18
C GLN A 486 43.33 -1.95 -24.70
N ASP A 487 43.50 -0.66 -24.37
CA ASP A 487 43.29 -0.16 -23.00
C ASP A 487 41.85 -0.44 -22.49
N ALA A 488 40.84 -0.28 -23.36
CA ALA A 488 39.44 -0.56 -23.02
C ALA A 488 39.17 -2.07 -22.80
N ARG A 489 39.84 -2.94 -23.57
CA ARG A 489 39.74 -4.39 -23.42
C ARG A 489 40.41 -4.87 -22.14
N ASP A 490 41.56 -4.31 -21.81
CA ASP A 490 42.30 -4.62 -20.58
C ASP A 490 41.56 -4.13 -19.33
N TYR A 491 40.90 -2.96 -19.43
CA TYR A 491 40.01 -2.49 -18.38
C TYR A 491 38.87 -3.47 -18.12
N ILE A 492 38.16 -3.90 -19.17
CA ILE A 492 37.02 -4.83 -19.05
C ILE A 492 37.49 -6.19 -18.53
N SER A 493 38.62 -6.72 -19.01
CA SER A 493 39.14 -8.01 -18.52
C SER A 493 39.59 -7.95 -17.06
N GLY A 494 40.13 -6.81 -16.61
CA GLY A 494 40.45 -6.56 -15.21
C GLY A 494 39.24 -6.53 -14.27
N GLN A 495 38.03 -6.29 -14.79
CA GLN A 495 36.79 -6.35 -14.02
C GLN A 495 36.24 -7.78 -13.90
N ILE A 496 36.61 -8.73 -14.77
CA ILE A 496 36.04 -10.09 -14.78
C ILE A 496 36.07 -10.78 -13.40
N PRO A 497 37.17 -10.72 -12.61
CA PRO A 497 37.20 -11.32 -11.27
C PRO A 497 36.15 -10.77 -10.29
N LEU A 498 35.65 -9.55 -10.50
CA LEU A 498 34.69 -8.90 -9.60
C LEU A 498 33.24 -9.35 -9.86
N PHE A 499 33.00 -10.05 -10.98
CA PHE A 499 31.66 -10.46 -11.40
C PHE A 499 31.52 -11.98 -11.60
N LYS A 500 32.63 -12.73 -11.57
CA LYS A 500 32.63 -14.19 -11.37
C LYS A 500 32.37 -14.50 -9.91
#